data_AF-A0A316B8G1-F1
#
_entry.id   AF-A0A316B8G1-F1
#
_cell.length_a   1.000
_cell.length_b   1.000
_cell.length_c   1.000
_cell.angle_alpha   90.00
_cell.angle_beta   90.00
_cell.angle_gamma   90.00
#
_symmetry.space_group_name_H-M   'P 1'
#
loop_
_entity.id
_entity.type
_entity.pdbx_description
1 polymer ?
#
loop_
_entity_poly.entity_id
_entity_poly.type
_entity_poly.pdbx_seq_one_letter_code
_entity_poly.pdbx_strand_id
1 'polypeptide(L)'
;MLHRVFNMKKISVLLLLLACSAFATPWLGATFKRVTHENHLALRIIGVHPESGCFTAGVVADDLVVGIQGKVLTDISQVQEAVSKGKAGQVIKVDVVRGDKKLNLKVKLTDRPDDISNLTGSAIGSKIAKFGENFYQNGNKRQEKPKATLLDFWATWCGPCRKTLPVLASVYNKHAKDGLEIIGISNEDLKTLNAFYGQHASPYPLYRDASQDLWRRYGIRAVPTLMLLDQNGYIKQVWSGAPSEAMVEKLVLEVIQEAR
;
A
#
# COMPACT_ATOMS: atom_id res chain seq x y z
N MET A 1 -20.62 28.72 58.58
CA MET A 1 -20.99 27.77 57.50
C MET A 1 -20.87 28.51 56.17
N LEU A 2 -19.66 28.57 55.59
CA LEU A 2 -19.38 29.23 54.32
C LEU A 2 -18.15 28.56 53.72
N HIS A 3 -18.37 27.70 52.74
CA HIS A 3 -17.33 27.14 51.88
C HIS A 3 -17.42 27.83 50.52
N ARG A 4 -16.37 28.57 50.17
CA ARG A 4 -16.02 28.91 48.78
C ARG A 4 -14.51 29.03 48.72
N VAL A 5 -13.85 27.99 48.21
CA VAL A 5 -12.57 28.14 47.52
C VAL A 5 -12.77 27.57 46.14
N PHE A 6 -12.52 28.45 45.17
CA PHE A 6 -12.54 28.26 43.74
C PHE A 6 -11.67 27.07 43.32
N ASN A 7 -12.20 26.23 42.42
CA ASN A 7 -11.37 25.32 41.64
C ASN A 7 -11.50 25.63 40.14
N MET A 8 -10.40 25.35 39.45
CA MET A 8 -9.87 26.01 38.28
C MET A 8 -10.61 25.75 36.95
N LYS A 9 -10.46 26.76 36.10
CA LYS A 9 -10.75 26.85 34.67
C LYS A 9 -10.33 25.61 33.84
N LYS A 10 -11.28 25.20 32.99
CA LYS A 10 -11.22 25.13 31.52
C LYS A 10 -10.56 23.93 30.80
N ILE A 11 -11.36 23.49 29.81
CA ILE A 11 -11.03 22.84 28.53
C ILE A 11 -10.85 21.31 28.59
N SER A 12 -11.98 20.60 28.52
CA SER A 12 -12.01 19.26 27.92
C SER A 12 -11.78 19.42 26.41
N VAL A 13 -10.55 19.17 25.97
CA VAL A 13 -10.24 18.83 24.58
C VAL A 13 -10.88 17.46 24.33
N LEU A 14 -11.98 17.45 23.59
CA LEU A 14 -12.59 16.24 23.06
C LEU A 14 -11.64 15.70 21.97
N LEU A 15 -10.71 14.85 22.38
CA LEU A 15 -9.83 14.09 21.50
C LEU A 15 -10.68 13.03 20.80
N LEU A 16 -11.28 13.38 19.64
CA LEU A 16 -11.86 12.38 18.74
C LEU A 16 -10.71 11.55 18.15
N LEU A 17 -10.37 10.47 18.85
CA LEU A 17 -9.65 9.33 18.29
C LEU A 17 -10.56 8.63 17.27
N LEU A 18 -10.58 9.15 16.04
CA LEU A 18 -11.01 8.37 14.88
C LEU A 18 -9.78 7.62 14.35
N ALA A 19 -9.37 6.59 15.09
CA ALA A 19 -8.63 5.48 14.50
C ALA A 19 -9.62 4.66 13.65
N CYS A 20 -10.07 5.25 12.53
CA CYS A 20 -10.84 4.53 11.54
C CYS A 20 -9.84 3.81 10.64
N SER A 21 -9.82 2.48 10.74
CA SER A 21 -9.07 1.54 9.89
C SER A 21 -9.17 1.91 8.41
N ALA A 22 -8.15 2.62 7.90
CA ALA A 22 -8.23 3.42 6.68
C ALA A 22 -8.16 2.66 5.35
N PHE A 23 -8.33 1.34 5.34
CA PHE A 23 -8.14 0.58 4.10
C PHE A 23 -9.18 -0.51 3.80
N ALA A 24 -10.29 -0.56 4.52
CA ALA A 24 -11.56 -0.94 3.90
C ALA A 24 -12.34 0.33 3.53
N THR A 25 -11.61 1.36 3.07
CA THR A 25 -12.24 2.57 2.59
C THR A 25 -12.94 2.25 1.28
N PRO A 26 -14.16 2.75 1.08
CA PRO A 26 -14.83 2.60 -0.19
C PRO A 26 -13.92 3.14 -1.31
N TRP A 27 -14.06 2.65 -2.51
CA TRP A 27 -13.20 3.01 -3.63
C TRP A 27 -14.03 3.35 -4.85
N LEU A 28 -13.49 4.26 -5.67
CA LEU A 28 -14.10 4.62 -6.94
C LEU A 28 -13.86 3.56 -8.01
N GLY A 29 -12.71 2.87 -7.95
CA GLY A 29 -12.37 1.86 -8.94
C GLY A 29 -11.47 2.29 -10.08
N ALA A 30 -10.82 3.45 -9.98
CA ALA A 30 -10.00 3.97 -11.07
C ALA A 30 -8.56 4.27 -10.65
N THR A 31 -7.63 4.06 -11.58
CA THR A 31 -6.27 4.61 -11.51
C THR A 31 -6.16 5.86 -12.34
N PHE A 32 -5.26 6.76 -11.94
CA PHE A 32 -5.13 8.04 -12.59
C PHE A 32 -3.72 8.61 -12.50
N LYS A 33 -3.43 9.56 -13.38
CA LYS A 33 -2.27 10.45 -13.28
C LYS A 33 -2.75 11.88 -13.06
N ARG A 34 -2.01 12.64 -12.24
CA ARG A 34 -2.26 14.08 -12.09
C ARG A 34 -1.85 14.79 -13.38
N VAL A 35 -2.72 15.66 -13.87
CA VAL A 35 -2.47 16.52 -15.02
C VAL A 35 -3.05 17.90 -14.73
N THR A 36 -2.67 18.89 -15.53
CA THR A 36 -3.30 20.22 -15.50
C THR A 36 -4.29 20.32 -16.66
N HIS A 37 -5.48 20.81 -16.40
CA HIS A 37 -6.50 21.11 -17.40
C HIS A 37 -7.12 22.47 -17.07
N GLU A 38 -7.25 23.37 -18.05
CA GLU A 38 -7.82 24.71 -17.86
C GLU A 38 -7.25 25.46 -16.63
N ASN A 39 -5.93 25.37 -16.40
CA ASN A 39 -5.20 25.96 -15.27
C ASN A 39 -5.55 25.43 -13.86
N HIS A 40 -6.21 24.29 -13.75
CA HIS A 40 -6.43 23.62 -12.47
C HIS A 40 -6.08 22.12 -12.52
N LEU A 41 -6.08 21.48 -11.36
CA LEU A 41 -5.79 20.05 -11.23
C LEU A 41 -6.88 19.23 -11.91
N ALA A 42 -6.48 18.25 -12.70
CA ALA A 42 -7.34 17.18 -13.18
C ALA A 42 -6.67 15.81 -12.98
N LEU A 43 -7.48 14.77 -12.90
CA LEU A 43 -6.98 13.38 -12.83
C LEU A 43 -7.33 12.68 -14.14
N ARG A 44 -6.30 12.40 -14.96
CA ARG A 44 -6.48 11.60 -16.17
C ARG A 44 -6.63 10.14 -15.78
N ILE A 45 -7.77 9.54 -16.11
CA ILE A 45 -8.03 8.13 -15.87
C ILE A 45 -7.12 7.28 -16.76
N ILE A 46 -6.42 6.34 -16.14
CA ILE A 46 -5.54 5.37 -16.82
C ILE A 46 -6.24 4.02 -16.95
N GLY A 47 -6.98 3.61 -15.93
CA GLY A 47 -7.68 2.33 -15.92
C GLY A 47 -8.87 2.36 -14.97
N VAL A 48 -9.84 1.49 -15.24
CA VAL A 48 -11.09 1.38 -14.48
C VAL A 48 -11.37 -0.09 -14.19
N HIS A 49 -11.69 -0.42 -12.95
CA HIS A 49 -11.98 -1.77 -12.48
C HIS A 49 -13.39 -2.22 -12.92
N PRO A 50 -13.57 -3.38 -13.59
CA PRO A 50 -14.87 -3.84 -14.10
C PRO A 50 -15.99 -3.94 -13.05
N GLU A 51 -15.67 -4.33 -11.83
CA GLU A 51 -16.63 -4.40 -10.72
C GLU A 51 -16.85 -3.09 -9.94
N SER A 52 -16.30 -1.97 -10.40
CA SER A 52 -16.33 -0.73 -9.63
C SER A 52 -17.46 0.24 -9.96
N GLY A 53 -17.61 1.23 -9.07
CA GLY A 53 -18.42 2.42 -9.30
C GLY A 53 -18.08 3.14 -10.59
N CYS A 54 -16.80 3.37 -10.85
CA CYS A 54 -16.35 4.09 -12.04
C CYS A 54 -16.76 3.35 -13.31
N PHE A 55 -16.62 2.02 -13.34
CA PHE A 55 -17.02 1.22 -14.49
C PHE A 55 -18.54 1.27 -14.72
N THR A 56 -19.31 1.03 -13.65
CA THR A 56 -20.78 1.06 -13.72
C THR A 56 -21.34 2.45 -14.05
N ALA A 57 -20.62 3.52 -13.68
CA ALA A 57 -20.95 4.90 -14.05
C ALA A 57 -20.46 5.30 -15.45
N GLY A 58 -19.77 4.42 -16.17
CA GLY A 58 -19.31 4.64 -17.54
C GLY A 58 -18.06 5.52 -17.65
N VAL A 59 -17.24 5.60 -16.60
CA VAL A 59 -15.89 6.19 -16.65
C VAL A 59 -15.00 5.32 -17.53
N VAL A 60 -14.21 5.94 -18.40
CA VAL A 60 -13.27 5.24 -19.29
C VAL A 60 -11.87 5.83 -19.21
N ALA A 61 -10.89 5.14 -19.79
CA ALA A 61 -9.54 5.68 -19.95
C ALA A 61 -9.56 7.02 -20.70
N ASP A 62 -8.63 7.91 -20.36
CA ASP A 62 -8.49 9.29 -20.85
C ASP A 62 -9.58 10.28 -20.44
N ASP A 63 -10.62 9.87 -19.71
CA ASP A 63 -11.48 10.82 -19.01
C ASP A 63 -10.62 11.70 -18.07
N LEU A 64 -10.89 13.00 -18.05
CA LEU A 64 -10.27 13.93 -17.11
C LEU A 64 -11.25 14.22 -15.98
N VAL A 65 -10.99 13.71 -14.77
CA VAL A 65 -11.75 14.11 -13.59
C VAL A 65 -11.36 15.53 -13.22
N VAL A 66 -12.30 16.46 -13.36
CA VAL A 66 -12.13 17.91 -13.14
C VAL A 66 -12.89 18.40 -11.92
N GLY A 67 -13.75 17.58 -11.34
CA GLY A 67 -14.53 17.94 -10.16
C GLY A 67 -15.10 16.73 -9.42
N ILE A 68 -15.41 16.95 -8.15
CA ILE A 68 -16.01 15.95 -7.28
C ILE A 68 -17.02 16.62 -6.35
N GLN A 69 -18.18 15.99 -6.20
CA GLN A 69 -19.30 16.53 -5.41
C GLN A 69 -19.70 17.96 -5.81
N GLY A 70 -19.59 18.30 -7.10
CA GLY A 70 -19.94 19.62 -7.64
C GLY A 70 -18.93 20.73 -7.34
N LYS A 71 -17.73 20.38 -6.82
CA LYS A 71 -16.62 21.31 -6.64
C LYS A 71 -15.55 21.02 -7.68
N VAL A 72 -14.99 22.08 -8.25
CA VAL A 72 -13.79 21.99 -9.10
C VAL A 72 -12.66 21.37 -8.30
N LEU A 73 -11.95 20.46 -8.97
CA LEU A 73 -10.80 19.81 -8.40
C LEU A 73 -9.59 20.74 -8.44
N THR A 74 -9.11 21.09 -7.26
CA THR A 74 -7.89 21.88 -7.06
C THR A 74 -6.85 21.11 -6.26
N ASP A 75 -7.29 20.14 -5.45
CA ASP A 75 -6.43 19.30 -4.62
C ASP A 75 -6.92 17.85 -4.57
N ILE A 76 -6.00 16.89 -4.57
CA ILE A 76 -6.33 15.46 -4.51
C ILE A 76 -7.04 15.05 -3.21
N SER A 77 -6.80 15.78 -2.12
CA SER A 77 -7.44 15.58 -0.82
C SER A 77 -8.96 15.70 -0.93
N GLN A 78 -9.50 16.49 -1.86
CA GLN A 78 -10.94 16.57 -2.11
C GLN A 78 -11.51 15.21 -2.54
N VAL A 79 -10.77 14.45 -3.35
CA VAL A 79 -11.15 13.09 -3.77
C VAL A 79 -11.00 12.12 -2.61
N GLN A 80 -9.86 12.16 -1.92
CA GLN A 80 -9.60 11.30 -0.77
C GLN A 80 -10.65 11.50 0.34
N GLU A 81 -11.05 12.74 0.61
CA GLU A 81 -12.06 13.09 1.60
C GLU A 81 -13.46 12.63 1.16
N ALA A 82 -13.84 12.89 -0.10
CA ALA A 82 -15.14 12.47 -0.64
C ALA A 82 -15.32 10.94 -0.60
N VAL A 83 -14.23 10.20 -0.79
CA VAL A 83 -14.21 8.74 -0.77
C VAL A 83 -14.13 8.20 0.67
N SER A 84 -13.24 8.74 1.50
CA SER A 84 -13.02 8.25 2.88
C SER A 84 -14.18 8.56 3.83
N LYS A 85 -14.92 9.65 3.61
CA LYS A 85 -16.16 9.95 4.36
C LYS A 85 -17.37 9.14 3.87
N GLY A 86 -17.25 8.50 2.71
CA GLY A 86 -18.32 7.71 2.13
C GLY A 86 -18.45 6.32 2.76
N LYS A 87 -19.50 5.60 2.35
CA LYS A 87 -19.67 4.17 2.63
C LYS A 87 -19.84 3.38 1.33
N ALA A 88 -19.46 2.12 1.32
CA ALA A 88 -19.78 1.23 0.19
C ALA A 88 -21.30 1.25 -0.04
N GLY A 89 -21.69 1.38 -1.31
CA GLY A 89 -23.07 1.59 -1.72
C GLY A 89 -23.48 3.05 -1.93
N GLN A 90 -22.78 4.02 -1.33
CA GLN A 90 -23.09 5.45 -1.48
C GLN A 90 -22.71 5.95 -2.86
N VAL A 91 -23.55 6.82 -3.45
CA VAL A 91 -23.26 7.47 -4.73
C VAL A 91 -22.63 8.83 -4.50
N ILE A 92 -21.53 9.11 -5.20
CA ILE A 92 -20.90 10.42 -5.27
C ILE A 92 -20.95 10.98 -6.69
N LYS A 93 -20.95 12.30 -6.84
CA LYS A 93 -20.87 12.95 -8.14
C LYS A 93 -19.41 13.16 -8.55
N VAL A 94 -19.06 12.77 -9.76
CA VAL A 94 -17.73 12.96 -10.35
C VAL A 94 -17.91 13.69 -11.67
N ASP A 95 -17.29 14.85 -11.79
CA ASP A 95 -17.32 15.66 -13.01
C ASP A 95 -16.13 15.27 -13.88
N VAL A 96 -16.41 14.78 -15.09
CA VAL A 96 -15.39 14.36 -16.05
C VAL A 96 -15.48 15.14 -17.35
N VAL A 97 -14.33 15.39 -17.97
CA VAL A 97 -14.23 15.89 -19.34
C VAL A 97 -13.81 14.74 -20.24
N ARG A 98 -14.59 14.47 -21.28
CA ARG A 98 -14.32 13.45 -22.31
C ARG A 98 -14.31 14.12 -23.68
N GLY A 99 -13.12 14.30 -24.25
CA GLY A 99 -12.95 15.19 -25.40
C GLY A 99 -13.43 16.59 -25.03
N ASP A 100 -14.41 17.13 -25.75
CA ASP A 100 -14.98 18.46 -25.49
C ASP A 100 -16.24 18.43 -24.61
N LYS A 101 -16.67 17.26 -24.13
CA LYS A 101 -17.91 17.09 -23.37
C LYS A 101 -17.65 17.05 -21.88
N LYS A 102 -18.37 17.88 -21.11
CA LYS A 102 -18.46 17.80 -19.65
C LYS A 102 -19.59 16.85 -19.25
N LEU A 103 -19.28 15.83 -18.44
CA LEU A 103 -20.22 14.81 -17.97
C LEU A 103 -20.26 14.84 -16.43
N ASN A 104 -21.46 14.80 -15.85
CA ASN A 104 -21.66 14.61 -14.41
C ASN A 104 -22.04 13.15 -14.15
N LEU A 105 -21.07 12.36 -13.69
CA LEU A 105 -21.24 10.92 -13.47
C LEU A 105 -21.61 10.65 -12.01
N LYS A 106 -22.57 9.74 -11.80
CA LYS A 106 -22.98 9.26 -10.49
C LYS A 106 -22.24 7.95 -10.20
N VAL A 107 -21.17 8.04 -9.41
CA VAL A 107 -20.27 6.92 -9.13
C VAL A 107 -20.63 6.29 -7.80
N LYS A 108 -21.03 5.00 -7.81
CA LYS A 108 -21.31 4.23 -6.59
C LYS A 108 -20.00 3.77 -5.96
N LEU A 109 -19.71 4.19 -4.74
CA LEU A 109 -18.57 3.68 -4.00
C LEU A 109 -18.73 2.17 -3.77
N THR A 110 -17.71 1.39 -4.09
CA THR A 110 -17.68 -0.06 -3.85
C THR A 110 -16.64 -0.38 -2.78
N ASP A 111 -16.72 -1.57 -2.19
CA ASP A 111 -15.61 -2.07 -1.40
C ASP A 111 -14.36 -2.15 -2.28
N ARG A 112 -13.20 -1.82 -1.73
CA ARG A 112 -11.93 -1.94 -2.45
C ARG A 112 -11.56 -3.43 -2.53
N PRO A 113 -11.37 -4.01 -3.72
CA PRO A 113 -10.84 -5.36 -3.85
C PRO A 113 -9.45 -5.46 -3.22
N ASP A 114 -9.16 -6.60 -2.59
CA ASP A 114 -7.85 -6.85 -2.01
C ASP A 114 -6.74 -6.94 -3.09
N ASP A 115 -7.05 -7.27 -4.34
CA ASP A 115 -6.08 -7.33 -5.44
C ASP A 115 -6.54 -6.49 -6.64
N ILE A 116 -5.75 -5.49 -7.02
CA ILE A 116 -5.98 -4.62 -8.20
C ILE A 116 -4.89 -4.77 -9.27
N SER A 117 -3.96 -5.70 -9.09
CA SER A 117 -2.75 -5.82 -9.91
C SER A 117 -3.05 -6.08 -11.39
N ASN A 118 -4.09 -6.86 -11.68
CA ASN A 118 -4.57 -7.15 -13.03
C ASN A 118 -5.07 -5.90 -13.79
N LEU A 119 -5.35 -4.80 -13.10
CA LEU A 119 -5.99 -3.60 -13.66
C LEU A 119 -5.01 -2.48 -13.93
N THR A 120 -4.01 -2.38 -13.06
CA THR A 120 -3.00 -1.34 -13.11
C THR A 120 -1.74 -1.82 -13.85
N GLY A 121 -1.67 -3.13 -14.14
CA GLY A 121 -0.43 -3.79 -14.54
C GLY A 121 0.65 -3.75 -13.45
N SER A 122 0.28 -3.41 -12.21
CA SER A 122 1.19 -3.13 -11.10
C SER A 122 0.62 -3.66 -9.78
N ALA A 123 1.43 -4.34 -8.99
CA ALA A 123 1.03 -4.79 -7.66
C ALA A 123 0.74 -3.61 -6.69
N ILE A 124 1.23 -2.40 -6.99
CA ILE A 124 1.05 -1.21 -6.14
C ILE A 124 -0.43 -0.92 -5.91
N GLY A 125 -0.79 -0.73 -4.64
CA GLY A 125 -2.13 -0.50 -4.16
C GLY A 125 -2.96 -1.77 -3.92
N SER A 126 -2.45 -2.94 -4.28
CA SER A 126 -3.05 -4.23 -3.88
C SER A 126 -2.66 -4.55 -2.44
N LYS A 127 -3.51 -5.26 -1.74
CA LYS A 127 -3.24 -5.87 -0.45
C LYS A 127 -2.47 -7.17 -0.64
N ILE A 128 -1.52 -7.44 0.24
CA ILE A 128 -0.76 -8.68 0.21
C ILE A 128 -1.66 -9.87 0.58
N ALA A 129 -1.40 -10.99 -0.08
CA ALA A 129 -1.95 -12.29 0.26
C ALA A 129 -1.57 -12.66 1.70
N LYS A 130 -2.46 -13.34 2.40
CA LYS A 130 -2.08 -13.98 3.66
C LYS A 130 -0.98 -15.01 3.40
N PHE A 131 0.10 -14.96 4.16
CA PHE A 131 1.13 -15.99 4.14
C PHE A 131 0.58 -17.29 4.73
N GLY A 132 1.01 -18.42 4.16
CA GLY A 132 0.80 -19.74 4.77
C GLY A 132 1.86 -20.04 5.82
N GLU A 133 1.99 -21.33 6.15
CA GLU A 133 2.92 -21.81 7.19
C GLU A 133 4.34 -22.12 6.68
N ASN A 134 4.64 -21.80 5.42
CA ASN A 134 5.91 -22.16 4.77
C ASN A 134 7.13 -21.31 5.21
N PHE A 135 7.14 -20.82 6.45
CA PHE A 135 8.31 -20.20 7.05
C PHE A 135 9.31 -21.28 7.48
N TYR A 136 10.47 -21.34 6.82
CA TYR A 136 11.47 -22.38 7.09
C TYR A 136 12.56 -21.93 8.07
N GLN A 137 12.68 -20.62 8.32
CA GLN A 137 13.59 -20.07 9.33
C GLN A 137 13.03 -18.77 9.91
N ASN A 138 13.22 -18.56 11.21
CA ASN A 138 12.82 -17.34 11.93
C ASN A 138 11.32 -16.97 11.83
N GLY A 139 10.42 -17.90 11.49
CA GLY A 139 8.98 -17.60 11.39
C GLY A 139 8.38 -17.07 12.71
N ASN A 140 8.96 -17.46 13.85
CA ASN A 140 8.62 -16.95 15.18
C ASN A 140 8.97 -15.47 15.41
N LYS A 141 9.76 -14.84 14.52
CA LYS A 141 10.09 -13.41 14.59
C LYS A 141 9.11 -12.51 13.84
N ARG A 142 8.06 -13.10 13.23
CA ARG A 142 6.98 -12.34 12.59
C ARG A 142 6.34 -11.39 13.60
N GLN A 143 6.04 -10.17 13.16
CA GLN A 143 5.28 -9.20 13.95
C GLN A 143 3.78 -9.39 13.70
N GLU A 144 2.97 -9.33 14.76
CA GLU A 144 1.51 -9.40 14.61
C GLU A 144 0.91 -8.16 13.95
N LYS A 145 1.52 -6.99 14.20
CA LYS A 145 1.07 -5.68 13.72
C LYS A 145 2.26 -4.80 13.31
N PRO A 146 3.00 -5.18 12.26
CA PRO A 146 4.07 -4.33 11.74
C PRO A 146 3.49 -3.00 11.23
N LYS A 147 4.25 -1.92 11.38
CA LYS A 147 3.91 -0.61 10.79
C LYS A 147 4.30 -0.52 9.31
N ALA A 148 5.36 -1.24 8.94
CA ALA A 148 5.80 -1.42 7.57
C ALA A 148 6.31 -2.85 7.39
N THR A 149 6.07 -3.45 6.24
CA THR A 149 6.63 -4.77 5.89
C THR A 149 7.37 -4.68 4.56
N LEU A 150 8.64 -5.08 4.52
CA LEU A 150 9.42 -5.17 3.29
C LEU A 150 9.57 -6.64 2.89
N LEU A 151 9.05 -7.00 1.73
CA LEU A 151 9.23 -8.33 1.15
C LEU A 151 10.45 -8.31 0.22
N ASP A 152 11.33 -9.28 0.38
CA ASP A 152 12.53 -9.48 -0.42
C ASP A 152 12.42 -10.78 -1.23
N PHE A 153 12.06 -10.67 -2.50
CA PHE A 153 12.05 -11.80 -3.42
C PHE A 153 13.46 -12.04 -3.93
N TRP A 154 14.06 -13.18 -3.58
CA TRP A 154 15.48 -13.45 -3.77
C TRP A 154 15.77 -14.91 -4.14
N ALA A 155 17.02 -15.21 -4.51
CA ALA A 155 17.50 -16.58 -4.75
C ALA A 155 19.00 -16.77 -4.41
N THR A 156 19.40 -17.99 -4.04
CA THR A 156 20.79 -18.32 -3.64
C THR A 156 21.81 -18.08 -4.77
N TRP A 157 21.42 -18.39 -6.01
CA TRP A 157 22.24 -18.19 -7.20
C TRP A 157 22.32 -16.72 -7.65
N CYS A 158 21.47 -15.84 -7.11
CA CYS A 158 21.39 -14.45 -7.50
C CYS A 158 22.51 -13.62 -6.84
N GLY A 159 23.54 -13.29 -7.61
CA GLY A 159 24.65 -12.44 -7.16
C GLY A 159 24.22 -11.10 -6.56
N PRO A 160 23.39 -10.29 -7.25
CA PRO A 160 22.89 -9.03 -6.70
C PRO A 160 22.10 -9.20 -5.40
N CYS A 161 21.26 -10.24 -5.31
CA CYS A 161 20.49 -10.54 -4.10
C CYS A 161 21.40 -10.75 -2.89
N ARG A 162 22.45 -11.56 -3.05
CA ARG A 162 23.43 -11.82 -1.98
C ARG A 162 24.12 -10.55 -1.50
N LYS A 163 24.31 -9.55 -2.37
CA LYS A 163 24.84 -8.22 -1.97
C LYS A 163 23.81 -7.38 -1.21
N THR A 164 22.52 -7.59 -1.47
CA THR A 164 21.41 -6.89 -0.81
C THR A 164 21.09 -7.45 0.58
N LEU A 165 21.28 -8.76 0.80
CA LEU A 165 21.03 -9.40 2.11
C LEU A 165 21.67 -8.68 3.33
N PRO A 166 22.98 -8.33 3.34
CA PRO A 166 23.58 -7.62 4.46
C PRO A 166 23.01 -6.20 4.65
N VAL A 167 22.61 -5.54 3.57
CA VAL A 167 21.95 -4.22 3.63
C VAL A 167 20.59 -4.34 4.32
N LEU A 168 19.76 -5.31 3.91
CA LEU A 168 18.47 -5.54 4.54
C LEU A 168 18.60 -5.98 6.00
N ALA A 169 19.64 -6.75 6.33
CA ALA A 169 19.96 -7.09 7.71
C ALA A 169 20.29 -5.85 8.56
N SER A 170 21.07 -4.91 8.01
CA SER A 170 21.35 -3.60 8.65
C SER A 170 20.06 -2.82 8.91
N VAL A 171 19.24 -2.62 7.89
CA VAL A 171 17.96 -1.89 7.99
C VAL A 171 17.01 -2.55 8.99
N TYR A 172 16.89 -3.88 8.97
CA TYR A 172 16.08 -4.63 9.94
C TYR A 172 16.56 -4.42 11.37
N ASN A 173 17.87 -4.54 11.61
CA ASN A 173 18.42 -4.38 12.95
C ASN A 173 18.21 -2.96 13.51
N LYS A 174 18.23 -1.93 12.65
CA LYS A 174 17.95 -0.55 13.04
C LYS A 174 16.47 -0.32 13.37
N HIS A 175 15.55 -0.83 12.56
CA HIS A 175 14.14 -0.40 12.56
C HIS A 175 13.12 -1.47 12.97
N ALA A 176 13.54 -2.70 13.28
CA ALA A 176 12.60 -3.75 13.71
C ALA A 176 11.77 -3.32 14.94
N LYS A 177 12.42 -2.63 15.90
CA LYS A 177 11.77 -2.09 17.10
C LYS A 177 10.85 -0.90 16.81
N ASP A 178 11.05 -0.20 15.68
CA ASP A 178 10.20 0.91 15.26
C ASP A 178 8.92 0.44 14.54
N GLY A 179 8.82 -0.87 14.27
CA GLY A 179 7.68 -1.50 13.61
C GLY A 179 7.97 -1.98 12.18
N LEU A 180 9.25 -2.08 11.78
CA LEU A 180 9.62 -2.71 10.51
C LEU A 180 9.63 -4.24 10.61
N GLU A 181 8.91 -4.90 9.71
CA GLU A 181 9.10 -6.32 9.39
C GLU A 181 9.81 -6.46 8.04
N ILE A 182 10.75 -7.42 7.93
CA ILE A 182 11.29 -7.88 6.65
C ILE A 182 10.96 -9.36 6.49
N ILE A 183 10.59 -9.80 5.28
CA ILE A 183 10.38 -11.22 4.98
C ILE A 183 11.14 -11.55 3.69
N GLY A 184 12.10 -12.47 3.78
CA GLY A 184 12.77 -13.02 2.60
C GLY A 184 11.92 -14.12 1.98
N ILE A 185 11.64 -14.04 0.68
CA ILE A 185 10.80 -14.96 -0.09
C ILE A 185 11.64 -15.59 -1.20
N SER A 186 11.73 -16.93 -1.20
CA SER A 186 12.33 -17.69 -2.31
C SER A 186 11.41 -18.82 -2.76
N ASN A 187 11.51 -19.22 -4.03
CA ASN A 187 10.83 -20.39 -4.58
C ASN A 187 11.74 -21.63 -4.68
N GLU A 188 13.02 -21.52 -4.27
CA GLU A 188 13.97 -22.63 -4.30
C GLU A 188 13.59 -23.75 -3.31
N ASP A 189 14.18 -24.93 -3.50
CA ASP A 189 13.95 -26.05 -2.59
C ASP A 189 14.63 -25.84 -1.21
N LEU A 190 14.09 -26.48 -0.18
CA LEU A 190 14.58 -26.31 1.19
C LEU A 190 16.03 -26.77 1.37
N LYS A 191 16.50 -27.76 0.61
CA LYS A 191 17.89 -28.25 0.73
C LYS A 191 18.85 -27.16 0.28
N THR A 192 18.57 -26.52 -0.85
CA THR A 192 19.35 -25.38 -1.36
C THR A 192 19.32 -24.19 -0.39
N LEU A 193 18.14 -23.82 0.11
CA LEU A 193 17.98 -22.68 1.03
C LEU A 193 18.68 -22.92 2.38
N ASN A 194 18.52 -24.11 2.96
CA ASN A 194 19.16 -24.46 4.23
C ASN A 194 20.68 -24.59 4.09
N ALA A 195 21.18 -25.07 2.95
CA ALA A 195 22.63 -25.11 2.70
C ALA A 195 23.23 -23.69 2.64
N PHE A 196 22.52 -22.74 2.03
CA PHE A 196 22.95 -21.34 1.99
C PHE A 196 22.96 -20.69 3.38
N TYR A 197 21.86 -20.80 4.13
CA TYR A 197 21.77 -20.23 5.49
C TYR A 197 22.47 -21.08 6.57
N GLY A 198 23.01 -22.25 6.24
CA GLY A 198 23.95 -22.96 7.11
C GLY A 198 25.25 -22.19 7.35
N GLN A 199 25.58 -21.26 6.46
CA GLN A 199 26.78 -20.40 6.56
C GLN A 199 26.46 -18.93 6.89
N HIS A 200 25.18 -18.57 6.89
CA HIS A 200 24.71 -17.20 7.06
C HIS A 200 23.46 -17.20 7.95
N ALA A 201 23.43 -16.41 9.03
CA ALA A 201 22.20 -16.26 9.81
C ALA A 201 21.36 -15.11 9.24
N SER A 202 20.07 -15.35 8.97
CA SER A 202 19.13 -14.26 8.70
C SER A 202 18.62 -13.67 10.02
N PRO A 203 18.55 -12.34 10.19
CA PRO A 203 17.93 -11.74 11.37
C PRO A 203 16.40 -11.75 11.30
N TYR A 204 15.83 -11.89 10.09
CA TYR A 204 14.38 -11.79 9.80
C TYR A 204 13.77 -13.11 9.28
N PRO A 205 12.43 -13.25 9.32
CA PRO A 205 11.69 -14.40 8.79
C PRO A 205 11.99 -14.73 7.32
N LEU A 206 12.06 -16.02 7.01
CA LEU A 206 12.26 -16.54 5.65
C LEU A 206 11.13 -17.49 5.26
N TYR A 207 10.49 -17.19 4.13
CA TYR A 207 9.32 -17.88 3.59
C TYR A 207 9.66 -18.57 2.27
N ARG A 208 9.17 -19.80 2.09
CA ARG A 208 9.29 -20.54 0.84
C ARG A 208 7.98 -20.53 0.06
N ASP A 209 7.97 -19.86 -1.08
CA ASP A 209 6.87 -19.86 -2.04
C ASP A 209 7.07 -20.94 -3.11
N ALA A 210 7.01 -22.21 -2.70
CA ALA A 210 7.31 -23.36 -3.57
C ALA A 210 6.40 -23.46 -4.80
N SER A 211 5.12 -23.12 -4.64
CA SER A 211 4.14 -23.11 -5.72
C SER A 211 4.28 -21.88 -6.63
N GLN A 212 5.10 -20.89 -6.26
CA GLN A 212 5.25 -19.61 -6.95
C GLN A 212 3.94 -18.80 -7.02
N ASP A 213 3.08 -18.93 -6.01
CA ASP A 213 1.79 -18.23 -6.00
C ASP A 213 1.96 -16.72 -5.83
N LEU A 214 2.85 -16.29 -4.93
CA LEU A 214 3.16 -14.86 -4.74
C LEU A 214 3.90 -14.31 -5.96
N TRP A 215 4.83 -15.09 -6.53
CA TRP A 215 5.52 -14.75 -7.77
C TRP A 215 4.56 -14.45 -8.91
N ARG A 216 3.62 -15.37 -9.18
CA ARG A 216 2.61 -15.20 -10.23
C ARG A 216 1.65 -14.05 -9.92
N ARG A 217 1.10 -14.02 -8.70
CA ARG A 217 0.10 -13.02 -8.29
C ARG A 217 0.62 -11.59 -8.44
N TYR A 218 1.87 -11.35 -8.05
CA TYR A 218 2.44 -10.00 -8.09
C TYR A 218 3.33 -9.74 -9.31
N GLY A 219 3.31 -10.64 -10.30
CA GLY A 219 4.05 -10.47 -11.55
C GLY A 219 5.56 -10.37 -11.36
N ILE A 220 6.12 -11.05 -10.35
CA ILE A 220 7.55 -11.05 -10.08
C ILE A 220 8.23 -11.91 -11.14
N ARG A 221 9.06 -11.28 -11.98
CA ARG A 221 9.74 -11.94 -13.11
C ARG A 221 11.27 -12.00 -12.97
N ALA A 222 11.82 -11.31 -11.98
CA ALA A 222 13.25 -11.22 -11.74
C ALA A 222 13.56 -11.03 -10.25
N VAL A 223 14.75 -11.47 -9.86
CA VAL A 223 15.36 -11.25 -8.54
C VAL A 223 16.58 -10.32 -8.65
N PRO A 224 16.86 -9.49 -7.63
CA PRO A 224 16.00 -9.23 -6.48
C PRO A 224 14.78 -8.41 -6.89
N THR A 225 13.65 -8.62 -6.21
CA THR A 225 12.52 -7.69 -6.25
C THR A 225 12.12 -7.35 -4.83
N LEU A 226 12.09 -6.07 -4.49
CA LEU A 226 11.62 -5.61 -3.18
C LEU A 226 10.19 -5.07 -3.28
N MET A 227 9.40 -5.29 -2.24
CA MET A 227 8.02 -4.79 -2.16
C MET A 227 7.75 -4.25 -0.75
N LEU A 228 7.44 -2.95 -0.66
CA LEU A 228 7.14 -2.28 0.60
C LEU A 228 5.63 -2.22 0.83
N LEU A 229 5.20 -2.68 2.00
CA LEU A 229 3.82 -2.67 2.46
C LEU A 229 3.63 -1.71 3.63
N ASP A 230 2.44 -1.11 3.74
CA ASP A 230 2.02 -0.40 4.94
C ASP A 230 1.48 -1.33 6.04
N GLN A 231 1.11 -0.74 7.18
CA GLN A 231 0.60 -1.44 8.37
C GLN A 231 -0.67 -2.28 8.13
N ASN A 232 -1.38 -2.04 7.02
CA ASN A 232 -2.59 -2.77 6.64
C ASN A 232 -2.31 -3.81 5.55
N GLY A 233 -1.04 -3.96 5.14
CA GLY A 233 -0.61 -4.91 4.14
C GLY A 233 -0.78 -4.41 2.70
N TYR A 234 -1.01 -3.12 2.47
CA TYR A 234 -1.12 -2.57 1.11
C TYR A 234 0.25 -2.25 0.53
N ILE A 235 0.45 -2.66 -0.72
CA ILE A 235 1.69 -2.45 -1.45
C ILE A 235 1.84 -0.96 -1.80
N LYS A 236 2.83 -0.31 -1.20
CA LYS A 236 3.15 1.11 -1.43
C LYS A 236 4.17 1.28 -2.55
N GLN A 237 5.11 0.35 -2.68
CA GLN A 237 6.18 0.43 -3.65
C GLN A 237 6.70 -0.95 -4.06
N VAL A 238 7.14 -1.07 -5.32
CA VAL A 238 7.83 -2.25 -5.86
C VAL A 238 9.10 -1.79 -6.57
N TRP A 239 10.22 -2.47 -6.32
CA TRP A 239 11.48 -2.27 -7.04
C TRP A 239 11.89 -3.56 -7.73
N SER A 240 12.01 -3.53 -9.06
CA SER A 240 12.68 -4.58 -9.82
C SER A 240 14.18 -4.30 -9.80
N GLY A 241 14.91 -5.01 -8.95
CA GLY A 241 16.31 -4.76 -8.63
C GLY A 241 16.52 -4.25 -7.20
N ALA A 242 17.79 -4.07 -6.83
CA ALA A 242 18.18 -3.63 -5.50
C ALA A 242 18.29 -2.10 -5.43
N PRO A 243 17.36 -1.38 -4.79
CA PRO A 243 17.54 0.04 -4.46
C PRO A 243 18.70 0.23 -3.47
N SER A 244 19.18 1.47 -3.33
CA SER A 244 20.20 1.81 -2.33
C SER A 244 19.65 1.71 -0.91
N GLU A 245 20.51 1.43 0.08
CA GLU A 245 20.13 1.39 1.51
C GLU A 245 19.39 2.66 1.92
N ALA A 246 19.93 3.83 1.57
CA ALA A 246 19.33 5.12 1.91
C ALA A 246 17.91 5.30 1.32
N MET A 247 17.65 4.77 0.12
CA MET A 247 16.32 4.83 -0.48
C MET A 247 15.34 3.89 0.24
N VAL A 248 15.76 2.67 0.57
CA VAL A 248 14.95 1.71 1.34
C VAL A 248 14.63 2.28 2.71
N GLU A 249 15.64 2.73 3.44
CA GLU A 249 15.52 3.25 4.81
C GLU A 249 14.60 4.48 4.84
N LYS A 250 14.79 5.43 3.91
CA LYS A 250 13.92 6.61 3.79
C LYS A 250 12.45 6.23 3.62
N LEU A 251 12.14 5.37 2.65
CA LEU A 251 10.74 5.01 2.34
C LEU A 251 10.10 4.14 3.43
N VAL A 252 10.88 3.26 4.06
CA VAL A 252 10.42 2.53 5.25
C VAL A 252 10.05 3.49 6.37
N LEU A 253 10.89 4.49 6.67
CA LEU A 253 10.63 5.46 7.72
C LEU A 253 9.41 6.33 7.42
N GLU A 254 9.21 6.74 6.17
CA GLU A 254 8.00 7.45 5.73
C GLU A 254 6.75 6.61 6.01
N VAL A 255 6.73 5.32 5.64
CA VAL A 255 5.59 4.43 5.89
C VAL A 255 5.38 4.17 7.40
N ILE A 256 6.44 4.00 8.18
CA ILE A 256 6.35 3.84 9.64
C ILE A 256 5.75 5.09 10.31
N GLN A 257 6.03 6.28 9.77
CA GLN A 257 5.49 7.54 10.28
C GLN A 257 4.02 7.74 9.90
N GLU A 258 3.60 7.30 8.71
CA GLU A 258 2.18 7.29 8.28
C GLU A 258 1.28 6.41 9.18
N ALA A 259 1.88 5.43 9.88
CA ALA A 259 1.18 4.52 10.78
C ALA A 259 0.87 5.09 12.18
N ARG A 260 1.33 6.31 12.50
CA ARG A 260 1.14 6.97 13.80
C ARG A 260 -0.14 7.79 13.84
#